data_AF-A0A5U5NNC6-F1
#
_entry.id   AF-A0A5U5NNC6-F1
#
_cell.length_a   1.000
_cell.length_b   1.000
_cell.length_c   1.000
_cell.angle_alpha   90.00
_cell.angle_beta   90.00
_cell.angle_gamma   90.00
#
_symmetry.space_group_name_H-M   'P 1'
#
loop_
_entity.id
_entity.type
_entity.pdbx_description
1 polymer ?
#
loop_
_entity_poly.entity_id
_entity_poly.type
_entity_poly.pdbx_seq_one_letter_code
_entity_poly.pdbx_strand_id
1 'polypeptide(L)'
;MKTDTSTFLAQQIVRLRRRDQIRRLMQRDKTPLAILLMAAVVGTLTGLVGVAFEKAVSWVQNMRIGALVQVADHAFLLWPLAFILSALLAMVGYFLVRKFAPEAGGSGIPEIEGALEELRPVRWWRVLPVKFI
;
A
#
# COMPACT_ATOMS: atom_id res chain seq x y z
N MET A 1 -63.06 2.31 2.97
CA MET A 1 -62.43 3.63 3.18
C MET A 1 -61.00 3.49 3.76
N LYS A 2 -60.15 2.60 3.20
CA LYS A 2 -58.74 2.37 3.62
C LYS A 2 -57.73 2.51 2.46
N THR A 3 -58.22 2.71 1.24
CA THR A 3 -57.46 2.66 -0.03
C THR A 3 -56.79 3.99 -0.38
N ASP A 4 -57.30 5.11 0.12
CA ASP A 4 -56.77 6.44 -0.22
C ASP A 4 -55.52 6.79 0.62
N THR A 5 -55.46 6.28 1.85
CA THR A 5 -54.35 6.51 2.79
C THR A 5 -53.06 5.80 2.33
N SER A 6 -53.15 4.61 1.74
CA SER A 6 -51.99 3.88 1.22
C SER A 6 -51.40 4.54 -0.02
N THR A 7 -52.24 5.11 -0.89
CA THR A 7 -51.82 5.84 -2.09
C THR A 7 -51.09 7.14 -1.76
N PHE A 8 -51.58 7.87 -0.75
CA PHE A 8 -50.93 9.10 -0.28
C PHE A 8 -49.53 8.85 0.30
N LEU A 9 -49.39 7.82 1.15
CA LEU A 9 -48.09 7.43 1.74
C LEU A 9 -47.09 6.97 0.67
N ALA A 10 -47.54 6.19 -0.32
CA ALA A 10 -46.68 5.75 -1.43
C ALA A 10 -46.16 6.94 -2.25
N GLN A 11 -47.01 7.93 -2.55
CA GLN A 11 -46.61 9.15 -3.25
C GLN A 11 -45.61 9.99 -2.43
N GLN A 12 -45.78 10.05 -1.11
CA GLN A 12 -44.89 10.78 -0.22
C GLN A 12 -43.49 10.13 -0.15
N ILE A 13 -43.42 8.79 -0.09
CA ILE A 13 -42.15 8.04 -0.12
C ILE A 13 -41.40 8.27 -1.44
N VAL A 14 -42.10 8.25 -2.59
CA VAL A 14 -41.49 8.50 -3.91
C VAL A 14 -40.92 9.92 -3.99
N ARG A 15 -41.64 10.91 -3.46
CA ARG A 15 -41.17 12.31 -3.42
C ARG A 15 -39.95 12.49 -2.52
N LEU A 16 -39.91 11.84 -1.35
CA LEU A 16 -38.76 11.86 -0.45
C LEU A 16 -37.53 11.22 -1.09
N ARG A 17 -37.66 10.01 -1.68
CA ARG A 17 -36.57 9.36 -2.43
C ARG A 17 -36.03 10.23 -3.56
N ARG A 18 -36.92 10.85 -4.35
CA ARG A 18 -36.51 11.74 -5.45
C ARG A 18 -35.73 12.96 -4.93
N ARG A 19 -36.16 13.56 -3.81
CA ARG A 19 -35.45 14.67 -3.16
C ARG A 19 -34.07 14.25 -2.65
N ASP A 20 -33.96 13.09 -2.03
CA ASP A 20 -32.68 12.56 -1.54
C ASP A 20 -31.72 12.26 -2.69
N GLN A 21 -32.22 11.70 -3.80
CA GLN A 21 -31.43 11.48 -5.01
C GLN A 21 -30.93 12.80 -5.61
N ILE A 22 -31.79 13.81 -5.75
CA ILE A 22 -31.40 15.14 -6.24
C ILE A 22 -30.37 15.78 -5.30
N ARG A 23 -30.56 15.67 -3.99
CA ARG A 23 -29.61 16.19 -2.99
C ARG A 23 -28.24 15.51 -3.09
N ARG A 24 -28.20 14.19 -3.27
CA ARG A 24 -26.95 13.44 -3.50
C ARG A 24 -26.26 13.85 -4.79
N LEU A 25 -27.00 14.08 -5.86
CA LEU A 25 -26.44 14.58 -7.13
C LEU A 25 -25.87 15.99 -6.97
N MET A 26 -26.55 16.89 -6.25
CA MET A 26 -26.08 18.25 -5.99
C MET A 26 -24.90 18.33 -5.00
N GLN A 27 -24.71 17.30 -4.17
CA GLN A 27 -23.61 17.19 -3.21
C GLN A 27 -22.49 16.26 -3.70
N ARG A 28 -22.63 15.71 -4.90
CA ARG A 28 -21.60 14.90 -5.56
C ARG A 28 -20.35 15.75 -5.78
N ASP A 29 -19.19 15.11 -5.63
CA ASP A 29 -17.86 15.68 -5.85
C ASP A 29 -17.46 16.85 -4.93
N LYS A 30 -18.17 17.05 -3.81
CA LYS A 30 -17.78 17.99 -2.75
C LYS A 30 -16.83 17.33 -1.76
N THR A 31 -15.65 16.90 -2.22
CA THR A 31 -14.60 16.45 -1.31
C THR A 31 -14.12 17.62 -0.46
N PRO A 32 -14.05 17.47 0.88
CA PRO A 32 -13.51 18.52 1.75
C PRO A 32 -12.09 18.90 1.34
N LEU A 33 -11.79 20.20 1.30
CA LEU A 33 -10.45 20.72 0.95
C LEU A 33 -9.33 20.07 1.80
N ALA A 34 -9.60 19.80 3.08
CA ALA A 34 -8.68 19.10 3.97
C ALA A 34 -8.25 17.73 3.42
N ILE A 35 -9.17 16.97 2.81
CA ILE A 35 -8.85 15.67 2.20
C ILE A 35 -7.94 15.85 0.99
N LEU A 36 -8.19 16.85 0.14
CA LEU A 36 -7.36 17.14 -1.03
C LEU A 36 -5.92 17.51 -0.64
N LEU A 37 -5.77 18.36 0.39
CA LEU A 37 -4.46 18.73 0.93
C LEU A 37 -3.74 17.53 1.55
N MET A 38 -4.45 16.71 2.34
CA MET A 38 -3.88 15.50 2.90
C MET A 38 -3.47 14.50 1.81
N ALA A 39 -4.25 14.35 0.75
CA ALA A 39 -3.91 13.49 -0.39
C ALA A 39 -2.61 13.95 -1.08
N ALA A 40 -2.43 15.26 -1.27
CA ALA A 40 -1.19 15.82 -1.81
C ALA A 40 0.02 15.49 -0.91
N VAL A 41 -0.11 15.69 0.41
CA VAL A 41 0.94 15.36 1.38
C VAL A 41 1.28 13.86 1.35
N VAL A 42 0.28 12.98 1.39
CA VAL A 42 0.47 11.53 1.35
C VAL A 42 1.15 11.11 0.05
N GLY A 43 0.74 11.67 -1.10
CA GLY A 43 1.36 11.41 -2.39
C GLY A 43 2.84 11.83 -2.43
N THR A 44 3.17 13.03 -1.94
CA THR A 44 4.56 13.51 -1.88
C THR A 44 5.42 12.62 -0.98
N LEU A 45 4.95 12.30 0.22
CA LEU A 45 5.70 11.43 1.14
C LEU A 45 5.90 10.03 0.56
N THR A 46 4.86 9.44 -0.01
CA THR A 46 4.93 8.11 -0.65
C THR A 46 5.90 8.12 -1.83
N GLY A 47 5.89 9.17 -2.65
CA GLY A 47 6.84 9.34 -3.76
C GLY A 47 8.28 9.44 -3.29
N LEU A 48 8.55 10.23 -2.24
CA LEU A 48 9.90 10.36 -1.66
C LEU A 48 10.40 9.03 -1.10
N VAL A 49 9.55 8.29 -0.38
CA VAL A 49 9.87 6.95 0.12
C VAL A 49 10.15 5.98 -1.03
N GLY A 50 9.36 6.04 -2.11
CA GLY A 50 9.59 5.23 -3.32
C GLY A 50 10.95 5.47 -3.97
N VAL A 51 11.32 6.75 -4.15
CA VAL A 51 12.64 7.12 -4.69
C VAL A 51 13.76 6.68 -3.76
N ALA A 52 13.60 6.85 -2.44
CA ALA A 52 14.58 6.42 -1.46
C ALA A 52 14.80 4.89 -1.51
N PHE A 53 13.72 4.12 -1.64
CA PHE A 53 13.77 2.67 -1.78
C PHE A 53 14.51 2.24 -3.06
N GLU A 54 14.18 2.84 -4.20
CA GLU A 54 14.86 2.57 -5.48
C GLU A 54 16.38 2.84 -5.38
N LYS A 55 16.77 3.96 -4.75
CA LYS A 55 18.18 4.31 -4.56
C LYS A 55 18.87 3.36 -3.59
N ALA A 56 18.22 2.93 -2.51
CA ALA A 56 18.76 1.97 -1.57
C ALA A 56 19.01 0.60 -2.23
N VAL A 57 18.04 0.08 -2.99
CA VAL A 57 18.20 -1.17 -3.75
C VAL A 57 19.35 -1.08 -4.74
N SER A 58 19.39 0.01 -5.52
CA SER A 58 20.47 0.27 -6.49
C SER A 58 21.84 0.32 -5.81
N TRP A 59 21.92 0.96 -4.64
CA TRP A 59 23.15 1.05 -3.87
C TRP A 59 23.63 -0.32 -3.38
N VAL A 60 22.73 -1.15 -2.81
CA VAL A 60 23.06 -2.52 -2.38
C VAL A 60 23.52 -3.38 -3.56
N GLN A 61 22.86 -3.26 -4.72
CA GLN A 61 23.27 -3.97 -5.93
C GLN A 61 24.67 -3.55 -6.39
N ASN A 62 24.97 -2.24 -6.41
CA ASN A 62 26.28 -1.73 -6.78
C ASN A 62 27.38 -2.15 -5.80
N MET A 63 27.09 -2.15 -4.49
CA MET A 63 28.03 -2.68 -3.49
C MET A 63 28.34 -4.16 -3.73
N ARG A 64 27.33 -4.98 -4.05
CA ARG A 64 27.53 -6.40 -4.34
C ARG A 64 28.38 -6.59 -5.59
N ILE A 65 28.12 -5.84 -6.66
CA ILE A 65 28.94 -5.88 -7.87
C ILE A 65 30.38 -5.45 -7.56
N GLY A 66 30.56 -4.34 -6.83
CA GLY A 66 31.89 -3.85 -6.44
C GLY A 66 32.68 -4.86 -5.61
N ALA A 67 32.04 -5.57 -4.69
CA ALA A 67 32.66 -6.65 -3.92
C ALA A 67 33.07 -7.83 -4.82
N LEU A 68 32.26 -8.17 -5.83
CA LEU A 68 32.55 -9.30 -6.73
C LEU A 68 33.64 -8.98 -7.76
N VAL A 69 33.79 -7.72 -8.17
CA VAL A 69 34.85 -7.30 -9.10
C VAL A 69 36.24 -7.56 -8.51
N GLN A 70 36.41 -7.45 -7.19
CA GLN A 70 37.70 -7.71 -6.52
C GLN A 70 38.16 -9.17 -6.63
N VAL A 71 37.24 -10.10 -6.93
CA VAL A 71 37.52 -11.53 -7.07
C VAL A 71 37.20 -12.04 -8.48
N ALA A 72 37.07 -11.13 -9.45
CA ALA A 72 36.65 -11.44 -10.82
C ALA A 72 37.53 -12.48 -11.52
N ASP A 73 38.83 -12.47 -11.25
CA ASP A 73 39.80 -13.37 -11.87
C ASP A 73 39.71 -14.82 -11.34
N HIS A 74 38.98 -15.04 -10.25
CA HIS A 74 38.90 -16.33 -9.56
C HIS A 74 37.47 -16.87 -9.59
N ALA A 75 37.10 -17.52 -10.69
CA ALA A 75 35.74 -18.06 -10.89
C ALA A 75 35.27 -18.97 -9.74
N PHE A 76 36.16 -19.78 -9.16
CA PHE A 76 35.85 -20.65 -8.02
C PHE A 76 35.45 -19.87 -6.76
N LEU A 77 35.94 -18.64 -6.58
CA LEU A 77 35.61 -17.78 -5.44
C LEU A 77 34.42 -16.87 -5.74
N LEU A 78 34.31 -16.40 -6.99
CA LEU A 78 33.25 -15.48 -7.44
C LEU A 78 31.85 -16.06 -7.25
N TRP A 79 31.58 -17.26 -7.77
CA TRP A 79 30.22 -17.83 -7.76
C TRP A 79 29.71 -18.13 -6.34
N PRO A 80 30.47 -18.79 -5.45
CA PRO A 80 30.05 -18.99 -4.07
C PRO A 80 29.87 -17.67 -3.32
N LEU A 81 30.76 -16.70 -3.52
CA LEU A 81 30.65 -15.40 -2.84
C LEU A 81 29.40 -14.63 -3.28
N ALA A 82 29.11 -14.63 -4.59
CA ALA A 82 27.89 -14.00 -5.13
C ALA A 82 26.62 -14.63 -4.55
N PHE A 83 26.61 -15.96 -4.43
CA PHE A 83 25.51 -16.70 -3.82
C PHE A 83 25.36 -16.36 -2.33
N ILE A 84 26.43 -16.43 -1.55
CA ILE A 84 26.40 -16.19 -0.10
C ILE A 84 25.95 -14.77 0.21
N LEU A 85 26.49 -13.75 -0.49
CA LEU A 85 26.09 -12.36 -0.29
C LEU A 85 24.59 -12.16 -0.58
N SER A 86 24.08 -12.77 -1.67
CA SER A 86 22.67 -12.68 -2.02
C SER A 86 21.77 -13.43 -1.03
N ALA A 87 22.21 -14.61 -0.57
CA ALA A 87 21.50 -15.42 0.40
C ALA A 87 21.39 -14.71 1.76
N LEU A 88 22.47 -14.07 2.23
CA LEU A 88 22.44 -13.30 3.48
C LEU A 88 21.47 -12.12 3.42
N LEU A 89 21.47 -11.35 2.32
CA LEU A 89 20.52 -10.26 2.11
C LEU A 89 19.07 -10.78 2.11
N ALA A 90 18.80 -11.88 1.40
CA ALA A 90 17.49 -12.49 1.37
C ALA A 90 17.06 -13.02 2.76
N MET A 91 17.97 -13.65 3.50
CA MET A 91 17.70 -14.14 4.85
C MET A 91 17.34 -13.02 5.81
N VAL A 92 18.02 -11.87 5.73
CA VAL A 92 17.70 -10.69 6.55
C VAL A 92 16.29 -10.20 6.23
N GLY A 93 15.93 -10.01 4.95
CA GLY A 93 14.56 -9.61 4.57
C GLY A 93 13.50 -10.59 5.05
N TYR A 94 13.74 -11.90 4.86
CA TYR A 94 12.83 -12.95 5.36
C TYR A 94 12.68 -12.95 6.87
N PHE A 95 13.78 -12.77 7.60
CA PHE A 95 13.80 -12.71 9.06
C PHE A 95 13.00 -11.50 9.56
N LEU A 96 13.20 -10.33 8.96
CA LEU A 96 12.50 -9.11 9.34
C LEU A 96 10.99 -9.26 9.16
N VAL A 97 10.54 -9.77 8.01
CA VAL A 97 9.12 -10.02 7.73
C VAL A 97 8.55 -11.02 8.72
N ARG A 98 9.18 -12.19 8.89
CA ARG A 98 8.66 -13.24 9.79
C ARG A 98 8.62 -12.82 11.25
N LYS A 99 9.61 -12.04 11.71
CA LYS A 99 9.72 -11.64 13.11
C LYS A 99 8.87 -10.41 13.43
N PHE A 100 8.86 -9.40 12.57
CA PHE A 100 8.36 -8.08 12.91
C PHE A 100 7.09 -7.68 12.16
N ALA A 101 6.80 -8.15 10.96
CA ALA A 101 5.55 -7.82 10.25
C ALA A 101 5.20 -8.90 9.21
N PRO A 102 4.56 -10.02 9.61
CA PRO A 102 4.20 -11.10 8.69
C PRO A 102 3.30 -10.64 7.54
N GLU A 103 2.45 -9.63 7.79
CA GLU A 103 1.59 -8.97 6.79
C GLU A 103 2.37 -8.18 5.74
N ALA A 104 3.64 -7.86 5.97
CA ALA A 104 4.45 -7.14 4.99
C ALA A 104 4.94 -8.04 3.85
N GLY A 105 4.83 -9.36 4.01
CA GLY A 105 5.30 -10.35 3.05
C GLY A 105 4.61 -10.30 1.69
N GLY A 106 5.36 -10.63 0.63
CA GLY A 106 4.85 -10.64 -0.74
C GLY A 106 4.48 -9.24 -1.25
N SER A 107 3.56 -9.18 -2.23
CA SER A 107 3.18 -7.94 -2.90
C SER A 107 2.59 -6.90 -1.93
N GLY A 108 1.75 -7.34 -0.98
CA GLY A 108 1.02 -6.46 -0.07
C GLY A 108 -0.24 -5.81 -0.66
N ILE A 109 -0.48 -5.92 -1.97
CA ILE A 109 -1.75 -5.49 -2.59
C ILE A 109 -2.96 -6.12 -1.89
N PRO A 110 -3.00 -7.45 -1.64
CA PRO A 110 -4.14 -8.07 -0.96
C PRO A 110 -4.38 -7.57 0.47
N GLU A 111 -3.33 -7.12 1.17
CA GLU A 111 -3.46 -6.57 2.53
C GLU A 111 -4.04 -5.15 2.49
N ILE A 112 -3.72 -4.35 1.46
CA ILE A 112 -4.32 -3.01 1.27
C ILE A 112 -5.76 -3.13 0.76
N GLU A 113 -6.03 -4.03 -0.19
CA GLU A 113 -7.40 -4.34 -0.64
C GLU A 113 -8.26 -4.80 0.54
N GLY A 114 -7.75 -5.74 1.35
CA GLY A 114 -8.42 -6.17 2.56
C GLY A 114 -8.59 -5.05 3.60
N ALA A 115 -7.67 -4.09 3.69
CA ALA A 115 -7.83 -2.95 4.58
C ALA A 115 -8.89 -1.95 4.09
N LEU A 116 -9.03 -1.76 2.78
CA LEU A 116 -10.10 -0.94 2.19
C LEU A 116 -11.49 -1.57 2.38
N GLU A 117 -11.55 -2.90 2.45
CA GLU A 117 -12.76 -3.66 2.79
C GLU A 117 -12.96 -3.83 4.32
N GLU A 118 -12.13 -3.19 5.15
CA GLU A 118 -12.14 -3.30 6.62
C GLU A 118 -11.89 -4.73 7.16
N LEU A 119 -11.37 -5.63 6.32
CA LEU A 119 -11.06 -7.03 6.66
C LEU A 119 -9.65 -7.20 7.28
N ARG A 120 -8.74 -6.24 7.06
CA ARG A 120 -7.35 -6.29 7.52
C ARG A 120 -6.91 -5.00 8.21
N PRO A 121 -6.14 -5.07 9.31
CA PRO A 121 -5.66 -3.86 10.00
C PRO A 121 -4.38 -3.29 9.36
N VAL A 122 -4.28 -1.96 9.30
CA VAL A 122 -3.09 -1.25 8.77
C VAL A 122 -2.12 -0.88 9.90
N ARG A 123 -1.10 -1.72 10.14
CA ARG A 123 -0.07 -1.50 11.16
C ARG A 123 1.15 -0.74 10.60
N TRP A 124 0.94 0.51 10.20
CA TRP A 124 1.94 1.32 9.49
C TRP A 124 3.30 1.39 10.20
N TRP A 125 3.32 1.47 11.54
CA TRP A 125 4.54 1.56 12.33
C TRP A 125 5.42 0.29 12.28
N ARG A 126 4.85 -0.86 11.93
CA ARG A 126 5.58 -2.11 11.71
C ARG A 126 5.87 -2.34 10.23
N VAL A 127 4.87 -2.12 9.37
CA VAL A 127 4.96 -2.47 7.95
C VAL A 127 5.91 -1.56 7.20
N LEU A 128 5.90 -0.25 7.45
CA LEU A 128 6.78 0.70 6.75
C LEU A 128 8.28 0.38 6.93
N PRO A 129 8.81 0.25 8.17
CA PRO A 129 10.23 -0.06 8.33
C PRO A 129 10.58 -1.46 7.82
N VAL A 130 9.72 -2.47 8.07
CA VAL A 130 10.00 -3.86 7.68
C VAL A 130 9.96 -4.07 6.18
N LYS A 131 9.11 -3.34 5.45
CA LYS A 131 8.99 -3.48 4.00
C LYS A 131 10.02 -2.64 3.23
N PHE A 132 10.60 -1.63 3.89
CA PHE A 132 11.61 -0.77 3.30
C PHE A 132 13.03 -1.34 3.40
N ILE A 133 13.37 -1.97 4.53
CA ILE A 133 14.70 -2.57 4.80
C ILE A 133 14.80 -3.94 4.11
#